data_AF-A0A843GMT6-F1
#
_entry.id   AF-A0A843GMT6-F1
#
_cell.length_a   1.000
_cell.length_b   1.000
_cell.length_c   1.000
_cell.angle_alpha   90.00
_cell.angle_beta   90.00
_cell.angle_gamma   90.00
#
_symmetry.space_group_name_H-M   'P 1'
#
loop_
_entity.id
_entity.type
_entity.pdbx_description
1 polymer ?
#
loop_
_entity_poly.entity_id
_entity_poly.type
_entity_poly.pdbx_seq_one_letter_code
_entity_poly.pdbx_strand_id
1 'polypeptide(L)'
;MAKYFLGSVGEATAFRMNADGSKTFMFHATSLTDQGINITSSQDEIRAGQGAPIVATFNHDASVQLTLTDVFWKPEYVESKLGVSFAANANDYQNETVLADGSGVTLNKAPVTALLPCSAEAAYLIWYSEQGSDDWQAYTGTVSTNVLSTGFTSGKTYCIRYLANDEQAREAWVTSDILPNELYLIIKTPIYAGDACAASNGNIAGHITFEIPR
;
A
#
# COMPACT_ATOMS: atom_id res chain seq x y z
N MET A 1 29.00 -25.01 -27.06
CA MET A 1 27.61 -24.57 -26.77
C MET A 1 27.70 -23.47 -25.72
N ALA A 2 27.13 -22.29 -25.99
CA ALA A 2 27.09 -21.21 -25.01
C ALA A 2 26.24 -21.64 -23.80
N LYS A 3 26.74 -21.43 -22.59
CA LYS A 3 25.98 -21.64 -21.36
C LYS A 3 25.27 -20.33 -21.01
N TYR A 4 24.06 -20.44 -20.50
CA TYR A 4 23.23 -19.30 -20.14
C TYR A 4 23.08 -19.25 -18.63
N PHE A 5 23.16 -18.05 -18.05
CA PHE A 5 22.89 -17.83 -16.64
C PHE A 5 21.92 -16.65 -16.47
N LEU A 6 21.12 -16.71 -15.41
CA LEU A 6 20.13 -15.69 -15.08
C LEU A 6 20.81 -14.47 -14.47
N GLY A 7 20.38 -13.28 -14.89
CA GLY A 7 20.80 -12.03 -14.28
C GLY A 7 20.24 -11.86 -12.87
N SER A 8 21.04 -11.25 -11.98
CA SER A 8 20.70 -11.01 -10.57
C SER A 8 19.57 -10.00 -10.34
N VAL A 9 19.13 -9.27 -11.38
CA VAL A 9 18.07 -8.25 -11.26
C VAL A 9 17.05 -8.48 -12.35
N GLY A 10 15.79 -8.68 -11.95
CA GLY A 10 14.63 -8.78 -12.82
C GLY A 10 13.68 -7.61 -12.66
N GLU A 11 12.73 -7.50 -13.58
CA GLU A 11 11.60 -6.57 -13.51
C GLU A 11 10.31 -7.36 -13.28
N ALA A 12 9.48 -6.92 -12.33
CA ALA A 12 8.17 -7.51 -12.07
C ALA A 12 7.07 -6.48 -12.33
N THR A 13 6.06 -6.87 -13.11
CA THR A 13 4.88 -6.06 -13.41
C THR A 13 3.63 -6.79 -12.96
N ALA A 14 2.87 -6.18 -12.05
CA ALA A 14 1.63 -6.74 -11.53
C ALA A 14 0.41 -6.03 -12.13
N PHE A 15 -0.60 -6.83 -12.47
CA PHE A 15 -1.89 -6.38 -12.94
C PHE A 15 -2.98 -6.88 -12.00
N ARG A 16 -3.95 -6.04 -11.66
CA ARG A 16 -5.18 -6.47 -11.02
C ARG A 16 -6.08 -7.12 -12.06
N MET A 17 -6.62 -8.29 -11.75
CA MET A 17 -7.74 -8.86 -12.50
C MET A 17 -9.05 -8.28 -11.97
N ASN A 18 -9.80 -7.61 -12.84
CA ASN A 18 -11.16 -7.20 -12.55
C ASN A 18 -12.12 -8.39 -12.78
N ALA A 19 -13.31 -8.33 -12.18
CA ALA A 19 -14.33 -9.40 -12.30
C ALA A 19 -14.79 -9.65 -13.75
N ASP A 20 -14.55 -8.71 -14.67
CA ASP A 20 -14.83 -8.81 -16.11
C ASP A 20 -13.68 -9.46 -16.92
N GLY A 21 -12.60 -9.87 -16.27
CA GLY A 21 -11.40 -10.45 -16.91
C GLY A 21 -10.44 -9.42 -17.51
N SER A 22 -10.73 -8.12 -17.38
CA SER A 22 -9.80 -7.05 -17.80
C SER A 22 -8.63 -6.92 -16.81
N LYS A 23 -7.46 -6.55 -17.34
CA LYS A 23 -6.22 -6.38 -16.57
C LYS A 23 -5.95 -4.88 -16.37
N THR A 24 -5.96 -4.42 -15.13
CA THR A 24 -5.55 -3.05 -14.78
C THR A 24 -4.13 -3.07 -14.25
N PHE A 25 -3.24 -2.20 -14.77
CA PHE A 25 -1.88 -2.06 -14.23
C PHE A 25 -1.92 -1.61 -12.77
N MET A 26 -1.16 -2.28 -11.90
CA MET A 26 -1.04 -1.92 -10.49
C MET A 26 0.34 -1.32 -10.21
N PHE A 27 1.39 -2.13 -10.36
CA PHE A 27 2.74 -1.68 -10.02
C PHE A 27 3.79 -2.37 -10.86
N HIS A 28 4.93 -1.68 -11.00
CA HIS A 28 6.14 -2.18 -11.62
C HIS A 28 7.31 -2.02 -10.64
N ALA A 29 8.03 -3.11 -10.38
CA ALA A 29 9.21 -3.15 -9.51
C ALA A 29 10.45 -3.53 -10.34
N THR A 30 11.51 -2.73 -10.22
CA THR A 30 12.76 -2.87 -11.00
C THR A 30 13.94 -3.40 -10.18
N SER A 31 13.79 -3.50 -8.85
CA SER A 31 14.86 -3.86 -7.92
C SER A 31 14.62 -5.21 -7.23
N LEU A 32 14.42 -6.24 -8.05
CA LEU A 32 14.37 -7.63 -7.58
C LEU A 32 15.77 -8.09 -7.14
N THR A 33 16.17 -7.71 -5.93
CA THR A 33 17.54 -7.92 -5.41
C THR A 33 17.75 -9.35 -4.90
N ASP A 34 16.66 -10.06 -4.56
CA ASP A 34 16.70 -11.48 -4.21
C ASP A 34 15.53 -12.19 -4.93
N GLN A 35 15.85 -13.15 -5.79
CA GLN A 35 14.87 -13.94 -6.55
C GLN A 35 14.88 -15.37 -6.03
N GLY A 36 14.19 -15.59 -4.90
CA GLY A 36 13.80 -16.92 -4.47
C GLY A 36 12.42 -17.25 -5.03
N ILE A 37 12.33 -17.86 -6.21
CA ILE A 37 11.09 -18.56 -6.61
C ILE A 37 11.12 -19.90 -5.91
N ASN A 38 10.50 -19.98 -4.74
CA ASN A 38 10.41 -21.24 -4.02
C ASN A 38 9.15 -21.98 -4.46
N ILE A 39 9.34 -23.00 -5.30
CA ILE A 39 8.28 -23.92 -5.73
C ILE A 39 8.38 -25.13 -4.82
N THR A 40 7.49 -25.19 -3.83
CA THR A 40 7.39 -26.36 -2.95
C THR A 40 6.19 -27.18 -3.38
N SER A 41 6.38 -28.47 -3.62
CA SER A 41 5.29 -29.41 -3.87
C SER A 41 5.32 -30.50 -2.82
N SER A 42 4.28 -30.58 -1.99
CA SER A 42 4.11 -31.66 -1.02
C SER A 42 3.67 -32.93 -1.75
N GLN A 43 4.27 -34.06 -1.39
CA GLN A 43 3.95 -35.37 -1.96
C GLN A 43 3.43 -36.28 -0.84
N ASP A 44 2.29 -36.92 -1.09
CA ASP A 44 1.82 -38.04 -0.27
C ASP A 44 2.06 -39.35 -1.02
N GLU A 45 2.46 -40.37 -0.27
CA GLU A 45 2.80 -41.70 -0.81
C GLU A 45 1.66 -42.69 -0.54
N ILE A 46 1.11 -43.30 -1.58
CA ILE A 46 0.21 -44.46 -1.44
C ILE A 46 1.05 -45.72 -1.34
N ARG A 47 0.97 -46.39 -0.18
CA ARG A 47 1.64 -47.66 0.10
C ARG A 47 0.60 -48.78 0.18
N ALA A 48 0.83 -49.88 -0.54
CA ALA A 48 -0.04 -51.05 -0.56
C ALA A 48 0.16 -51.97 0.67
N GLY A 49 0.02 -51.41 1.88
CA GLY A 49 0.16 -52.14 3.14
C GLY A 49 1.54 -52.04 3.80
N GLN A 50 1.62 -52.52 5.04
CA GLN A 50 2.80 -52.38 5.91
C GLN A 50 3.97 -53.22 5.37
N GLY A 51 4.95 -52.57 4.72
CA GLY A 51 6.18 -53.19 4.18
C GLY A 51 6.26 -53.32 2.65
N ALA A 52 5.26 -52.85 1.89
CA ALA A 52 5.25 -52.91 0.42
C ALA A 52 5.90 -51.67 -0.25
N PRO A 53 6.46 -51.82 -1.48
CA PRO A 53 7.03 -50.71 -2.24
C PRO A 53 5.97 -49.65 -2.60
N ILE A 54 6.40 -48.38 -2.72
CA ILE A 54 5.53 -47.24 -3.06
C ILE A 54 4.92 -47.49 -4.45
N VAL A 55 3.58 -47.45 -4.52
CA VAL A 55 2.85 -47.75 -5.77
C VAL A 55 2.57 -46.46 -6.56
N ALA A 56 2.32 -45.34 -5.86
CA ALA A 56 2.19 -44.04 -6.48
C ALA A 56 2.44 -42.92 -5.45
N THR A 57 3.16 -41.90 -5.87
CA THR A 57 3.20 -40.58 -5.22
C THR A 57 2.22 -39.66 -5.91
N PHE A 58 1.45 -38.90 -5.13
CA PHE A 58 0.62 -37.83 -5.66
C PHE A 58 1.00 -36.50 -5.00
N ASN A 59 1.26 -35.51 -5.84
CA ASN A 59 1.53 -34.14 -5.41
C ASN A 59 0.19 -33.45 -5.20
N HIS A 60 -0.09 -32.99 -3.98
CA HIS A 60 -1.42 -32.45 -3.66
C HIS A 60 -1.44 -30.95 -3.39
N ASP A 61 -0.34 -30.34 -2.94
CA ASP A 61 -0.26 -28.88 -2.81
C ASP A 61 1.02 -28.33 -3.46
N ALA A 62 0.86 -27.47 -4.46
CA ALA A 62 1.93 -26.68 -5.04
C ALA A 62 1.83 -25.25 -4.49
N SER A 63 2.85 -24.79 -3.75
CA SER A 63 2.95 -23.42 -3.28
C SER A 63 4.11 -22.74 -4.00
N VAL A 64 3.82 -21.60 -4.63
CA VAL A 64 4.82 -20.69 -5.21
C VAL A 64 4.86 -19.45 -4.34
N GLN A 65 5.96 -19.25 -3.62
CA GLN A 65 6.20 -18.04 -2.83
C GLN A 65 7.20 -17.14 -3.55
N LEU A 66 6.85 -15.86 -3.65
CA LEU A 66 7.65 -14.83 -4.29
C LEU A 66 7.73 -13.61 -3.38
N THR A 67 8.95 -13.16 -3.08
CA THR A 67 9.19 -11.91 -2.34
C THR A 67 9.70 -10.85 -3.31
N LEU A 68 8.94 -9.78 -3.46
CA LEU A 68 9.32 -8.60 -4.23
C LEU A 68 9.73 -7.50 -3.26
N THR A 69 10.94 -6.96 -3.39
CA THR A 69 11.39 -5.80 -2.64
C THR A 69 11.50 -4.63 -3.61
N ASP A 70 10.87 -3.50 -3.29
CA ASP A 70 11.07 -2.24 -3.99
C ASP A 70 11.62 -1.22 -2.98
N VAL A 71 12.52 -0.35 -3.43
CA VAL A 71 13.12 0.72 -2.64
C VAL A 71 12.18 1.92 -2.54
N PHE A 72 11.23 2.06 -3.47
CA PHE A 72 10.26 3.14 -3.49
C PHE A 72 8.91 2.68 -2.95
N TRP A 73 8.38 3.44 -1.98
CA TRP A 73 7.02 3.24 -1.50
C TRP A 73 6.00 3.67 -2.55
N LYS A 74 5.00 2.82 -2.81
CA LYS A 74 3.92 3.05 -3.76
C LYS A 74 2.58 2.67 -3.09
N PRO A 75 1.54 3.52 -3.16
CA PRO A 75 0.25 3.26 -2.52
C PRO A 75 -0.44 1.99 -3.06
N GLU A 76 -0.16 1.61 -4.31
CA GLU A 76 -0.72 0.44 -4.98
C GLU A 76 -0.33 -0.88 -4.28
N TYR A 77 0.76 -0.90 -3.51
CA TYR A 77 1.11 -2.03 -2.66
C TYR A 77 0.12 -2.22 -1.52
N VAL A 78 -0.34 -1.13 -0.92
CA VAL A 78 -1.33 -1.16 0.16
C VAL A 78 -2.69 -1.53 -0.41
N GLU A 79 -3.06 -0.94 -1.55
CA GLU A 79 -4.28 -1.30 -2.29
C GLU A 79 -4.34 -2.79 -2.62
N SER A 80 -3.23 -3.37 -3.10
CA SER A 80 -3.19 -4.79 -3.46
C SER A 80 -3.45 -5.73 -2.28
N LYS A 81 -2.95 -5.38 -1.08
CA LYS A 81 -3.11 -6.18 0.13
C LYS A 81 -4.48 -6.01 0.78
N LEU A 82 -5.01 -4.80 0.74
CA LEU A 82 -6.25 -4.46 1.43
C LEU A 82 -7.49 -4.61 0.54
N GLY A 83 -7.33 -4.71 -0.78
CA GLY A 83 -8.46 -4.79 -1.72
C GLY A 83 -9.16 -3.47 -1.97
N VAL A 84 -8.51 -2.36 -1.63
CA VAL A 84 -9.10 -1.01 -1.67
C VAL A 84 -8.49 -0.19 -2.80
N SER A 85 -9.13 0.92 -3.16
CA SER A 85 -8.58 1.91 -4.07
C SER A 85 -8.58 3.29 -3.42
N PHE A 86 -7.50 4.03 -3.57
CA PHE A 86 -7.41 5.40 -3.09
C PHE A 86 -8.25 6.35 -3.97
N ALA A 87 -9.18 7.07 -3.34
CA ALA A 87 -9.93 8.16 -3.98
C ALA A 87 -9.16 9.48 -3.83
N ALA A 88 -9.16 10.30 -4.89
CA ALA A 88 -8.61 11.66 -4.87
C ALA A 88 -9.61 12.67 -4.27
N ASN A 89 -9.11 13.86 -3.91
CA ASN A 89 -9.87 14.92 -3.23
C ASN A 89 -10.43 14.48 -1.87
N ALA A 90 -9.57 13.84 -1.08
CA ALA A 90 -9.95 13.28 0.20
C ALA A 90 -9.80 14.29 1.35
N ASN A 91 -10.16 13.84 2.56
CA ASN A 91 -9.97 14.60 3.77
C ASN A 91 -8.56 14.39 4.32
N ASP A 92 -7.92 15.47 4.78
CA ASP A 92 -6.58 15.45 5.37
C ASP A 92 -6.52 16.29 6.64
N TYR A 93 -5.68 15.88 7.58
CA TYR A 93 -5.47 16.59 8.84
C TYR A 93 -4.57 17.80 8.60
N GLN A 94 -5.20 18.97 8.64
CA GLN A 94 -4.54 20.25 8.57
C GLN A 94 -3.96 20.64 9.93
N ASN A 95 -2.82 21.31 9.90
CA ASN A 95 -2.21 21.94 11.07
C ASN A 95 -1.85 23.38 10.71
N GLU A 96 -2.43 24.35 11.39
CA GLU A 96 -2.18 25.77 11.11
C GLU A 96 -2.03 26.60 12.38
N THR A 97 -1.35 27.72 12.23
CA THR A 97 -1.13 28.69 13.31
C THR A 97 -1.90 29.96 12.97
N VAL A 98 -2.80 30.35 13.85
CA VAL A 98 -3.82 31.37 13.59
C VAL A 98 -3.95 32.30 14.80
N LEU A 99 -4.09 33.60 14.52
CA LEU A 99 -4.29 34.62 15.55
C LEU A 99 -5.78 34.69 15.89
N ALA A 100 -6.10 34.61 17.18
CA ALA A 100 -7.46 34.82 17.65
C ALA A 100 -7.84 36.30 17.58
N ASP A 101 -8.99 36.58 16.98
CA ASP A 101 -9.63 37.87 16.97
C ASP A 101 -10.75 37.95 18.03
N GLY A 102 -11.41 39.11 18.14
CA GLY A 102 -12.52 39.30 19.10
C GLY A 102 -13.77 38.45 18.82
N SER A 103 -13.84 37.77 17.67
CA SER A 103 -14.92 36.85 17.25
C SER A 103 -14.53 35.37 17.28
N GLY A 104 -13.26 35.05 17.58
CA GLY A 104 -12.75 33.68 17.66
C GLY A 104 -11.53 33.48 16.77
N VAL A 105 -11.49 32.35 16.07
CA VAL A 105 -10.41 32.01 15.14
C VAL A 105 -10.99 31.62 13.78
N THR A 106 -10.43 32.17 12.71
CA THR A 106 -10.79 31.85 11.32
C THR A 106 -9.75 30.91 10.71
N LEU A 107 -10.19 29.74 10.25
CA LEU A 107 -9.38 28.71 9.61
C LEU A 107 -9.25 28.94 8.11
N ASN A 108 -8.15 28.47 7.49
CA ASN A 108 -7.94 28.62 6.04
C ASN A 108 -8.88 27.73 5.22
N LYS A 109 -9.25 26.56 5.74
CA LYS A 109 -10.19 25.62 5.10
C LYS A 109 -11.37 25.34 6.03
N ALA A 110 -12.51 25.01 5.44
CA ALA A 110 -13.68 24.58 6.20
C ALA A 110 -13.42 23.21 6.84
N PRO A 111 -13.61 23.04 8.16
CA PRO A 111 -13.56 21.73 8.78
C PRO A 111 -14.64 20.82 8.21
N VAL A 112 -14.27 19.56 8.00
CA VAL A 112 -15.19 18.51 7.57
C VAL A 112 -15.46 17.56 8.72
N THR A 113 -16.63 16.93 8.69
CA THR A 113 -17.02 15.98 9.73
C THR A 113 -16.18 14.70 9.63
N ALA A 114 -15.84 14.12 10.77
CA ALA A 114 -15.13 12.85 10.81
C ALA A 114 -16.04 11.68 10.37
N LEU A 115 -15.42 10.60 9.90
CA LEU A 115 -16.12 9.42 9.36
C LEU A 115 -17.09 8.76 10.36
N LEU A 116 -16.73 8.75 11.64
CA LEU A 116 -17.49 8.08 12.70
C LEU A 116 -17.72 9.05 13.86
N PRO A 117 -18.71 9.95 13.76
CA PRO A 117 -19.08 10.76 14.89
C PRO A 117 -19.66 9.84 15.98
N CYS A 118 -18.98 9.71 17.12
CA CYS A 118 -19.53 8.99 18.27
C CYS A 118 -20.81 9.66 18.83
N SER A 119 -21.05 10.93 18.47
CA SER A 119 -22.28 11.69 18.73
C SER A 119 -22.40 12.86 17.74
N ALA A 120 -23.60 13.42 17.58
CA ALA A 120 -23.83 14.59 16.73
C ALA A 120 -23.04 15.84 17.18
N GLU A 121 -22.67 15.91 18.46
CA GLU A 121 -21.86 17.00 19.05
C GLU A 121 -20.35 16.83 18.79
N ALA A 122 -19.90 15.60 18.50
CA ALA A 122 -18.51 15.26 18.18
C ALA A 122 -18.28 15.11 16.66
N ALA A 123 -19.08 15.79 15.84
CA ALA A 123 -19.02 15.66 14.39
C ALA A 123 -17.68 16.15 13.81
N TYR A 124 -17.07 17.17 14.42
CA TYR A 124 -15.80 17.73 14.00
C TYR A 124 -14.67 17.31 14.93
N LEU A 125 -13.58 16.82 14.35
CA LEU A 125 -12.35 16.52 15.08
C LEU A 125 -11.42 17.73 14.98
N ILE A 126 -11.46 18.58 16.01
CA ILE A 126 -10.68 19.82 16.08
C ILE A 126 -9.99 19.88 17.44
N TRP A 127 -8.67 20.08 17.41
CA TRP A 127 -7.85 20.32 18.60
C TRP A 127 -7.11 21.64 18.48
N TYR A 128 -6.95 22.33 19.59
CA TYR A 128 -6.21 23.59 19.64
C TYR A 128 -5.29 23.64 20.86
N SER A 129 -4.17 24.35 20.72
CA SER A 129 -3.26 24.71 21.81
C SER A 129 -2.71 26.12 21.60
N GLU A 130 -2.39 26.84 22.67
CA GLU A 130 -1.73 28.14 22.57
C GLU A 130 -0.31 27.99 22.01
N GLN A 131 0.14 28.94 21.20
CA GLN A 131 1.47 28.87 20.61
C GLN A 131 2.57 28.76 21.67
N GLY A 132 3.40 27.71 21.57
CA GLY A 132 4.47 27.42 22.53
C GLY A 132 4.04 26.56 23.72
N SER A 133 2.76 26.18 23.80
CA SER A 133 2.26 25.15 24.71
C SER A 133 2.10 23.80 23.99
N ASP A 134 2.13 22.70 24.74
CA ASP A 134 1.79 21.36 24.25
C ASP A 134 0.51 20.81 24.92
N ASP A 135 -0.28 21.70 25.52
CA ASP A 135 -1.55 21.38 26.14
C ASP A 135 -2.67 21.41 25.09
N TRP A 136 -2.91 20.28 24.43
CA TRP A 136 -3.92 20.15 23.38
C TRP A 136 -5.31 19.93 23.97
N GLN A 137 -6.25 20.81 23.61
CA GLN A 137 -7.64 20.73 24.03
C GLN A 137 -8.54 20.43 22.83
N ALA A 138 -9.54 19.56 23.02
CA ALA A 138 -10.56 19.33 22.01
C ALA A 138 -11.54 20.50 21.97
N TYR A 139 -11.87 20.96 20.77
CA TYR A 139 -12.89 21.99 20.58
C TYR A 139 -14.29 21.36 20.64
N THR A 140 -15.14 21.90 21.50
CA THR A 140 -16.52 21.43 21.72
C THR A 140 -17.58 22.47 21.33
N GLY A 141 -17.16 23.58 20.72
CA GLY A 141 -18.06 24.64 20.29
C GLY A 141 -18.68 24.39 18.92
N THR A 142 -19.55 25.30 18.49
CA THR A 142 -20.14 25.27 17.15
C THR A 142 -19.10 25.71 16.11
N VAL A 143 -19.03 25.01 14.98
CA VAL A 143 -18.24 25.42 13.81
C VAL A 143 -19.17 26.13 12.82
N SER A 144 -18.86 27.39 12.50
CA SER A 144 -19.62 28.16 11.50
C SER A 144 -18.75 28.38 10.27
N THR A 145 -18.96 27.56 9.23
CA THR A 145 -18.13 27.57 8.01
C THR A 145 -16.66 27.30 8.35
N ASN A 146 -15.84 28.34 8.51
CA ASN A 146 -14.42 28.24 8.85
C ASN A 146 -14.08 28.88 10.22
N VAL A 147 -15.09 29.32 10.99
CA VAL A 147 -14.87 30.08 12.23
C VAL A 147 -15.17 29.22 13.45
N LEU A 148 -14.22 29.24 14.39
CA LEU A 148 -14.34 28.68 15.74
C LEU A 148 -14.52 29.83 16.73
N SER A 149 -15.68 29.91 17.38
CA SER A 149 -16.10 31.13 18.10
C SER A 149 -15.82 31.11 19.61
N THR A 150 -15.53 29.95 20.21
CA THR A 150 -15.37 29.80 21.66
C THR A 150 -13.99 29.25 22.03
N GLY A 151 -13.52 29.51 23.26
CA GLY A 151 -12.25 28.94 23.76
C GLY A 151 -10.98 29.69 23.34
N PHE A 152 -11.10 30.84 22.66
CA PHE A 152 -9.97 31.65 22.21
C PHE A 152 -9.93 33.02 22.86
N THR A 153 -8.73 33.48 23.24
CA THR A 153 -8.51 34.82 23.78
C THR A 153 -7.94 35.74 22.70
N SER A 154 -8.61 36.86 22.43
CA SER A 154 -8.18 37.83 21.41
C SER A 154 -6.73 38.29 21.62
N GLY A 155 -5.97 38.37 20.52
CA GLY A 155 -4.56 38.76 20.52
C GLY A 155 -3.58 37.64 20.84
N LYS A 156 -4.06 36.42 21.12
CA LYS A 156 -3.21 35.22 21.27
C LYS A 156 -3.20 34.39 19.99
N THR A 157 -2.06 33.75 19.74
CA THR A 157 -1.88 32.83 18.62
C THR A 157 -2.10 31.40 19.07
N TYR A 158 -2.85 30.62 18.29
CA TYR A 158 -3.16 29.22 18.56
C TYR A 158 -2.68 28.33 17.41
N CYS A 159 -2.22 27.13 17.76
CA CYS A 159 -1.99 26.03 16.83
C CYS A 159 -3.25 25.16 16.80
N ILE A 160 -3.82 24.95 15.62
CA ILE A 160 -5.08 24.22 15.45
C ILE A 160 -4.87 23.06 14.49
N ARG A 161 -5.35 21.89 14.90
CA ARG A 161 -5.37 20.66 14.11
C ARG A 161 -6.82 20.28 13.82
N TYR A 162 -7.16 20.10 12.56
CA TYR A 162 -8.53 19.77 12.14
C TYR A 162 -8.53 18.99 10.84
N LEU A 163 -9.63 18.29 10.58
CA LEU A 163 -9.84 17.60 9.32
C LEU A 163 -10.45 18.57 8.30
N ALA A 164 -9.89 18.66 7.09
CA ALA A 164 -10.46 19.44 5.99
C ALA A 164 -10.26 18.74 4.65
N ASN A 165 -11.03 19.13 3.64
CA ASN A 165 -10.83 18.60 2.29
C ASN A 165 -9.52 19.13 1.67
N ASP A 166 -8.78 18.24 1.01
CA ASP A 166 -7.60 18.58 0.23
C ASP A 166 -7.62 17.85 -1.12
N GLU A 167 -7.50 18.62 -2.20
CA GLU A 167 -7.48 18.09 -3.57
C GLU A 167 -6.30 17.14 -3.83
N GLN A 168 -5.20 17.32 -3.09
CA GLN A 168 -3.99 16.50 -3.20
C GLN A 168 -4.04 15.25 -2.32
N ALA A 169 -4.99 15.18 -1.38
CA ALA A 169 -5.11 14.04 -0.48
C ALA A 169 -5.73 12.83 -1.17
N ARG A 170 -5.29 11.65 -0.75
CA ARG A 170 -5.78 10.35 -1.19
C ARG A 170 -6.21 9.52 0.02
N GLU A 171 -7.44 9.01 -0.02
CA GLU A 171 -8.01 8.21 1.07
C GLU A 171 -8.56 6.89 0.54
N ALA A 172 -8.37 5.83 1.33
CA ALA A 172 -8.93 4.52 1.05
C ALA A 172 -9.61 3.99 2.32
N TRP A 173 -10.85 3.54 2.18
CA TRP A 173 -11.64 2.97 3.27
C TRP A 173 -11.31 1.50 3.44
N VAL A 174 -10.77 1.14 4.59
CA VAL A 174 -10.50 -0.27 4.93
C VAL A 174 -11.66 -0.78 5.77
N THR A 175 -12.46 -1.68 5.19
CA THR A 175 -13.54 -2.37 5.90
C THR A 175 -12.99 -3.52 6.74
N SER A 176 -13.75 -3.96 7.75
CA SER A 176 -13.39 -5.11 8.59
C SER A 176 -13.20 -6.40 7.78
N ASP A 177 -13.93 -6.52 6.67
CA ASP A 177 -13.75 -7.58 5.69
C ASP A 177 -12.69 -7.13 4.67
N ILE A 178 -11.46 -7.62 4.84
CA ILE A 178 -10.35 -7.37 3.93
C ILE A 178 -10.34 -8.47 2.88
N LEU A 179 -10.58 -8.10 1.63
CA LEU A 179 -10.51 -9.00 0.47
C LEU A 179 -9.39 -8.54 -0.46
N PRO A 180 -8.17 -9.12 -0.37
CA PRO A 180 -7.04 -8.71 -1.20
C PRO A 180 -7.36 -8.78 -2.70
N ASN A 181 -6.71 -7.92 -3.48
CA ASN A 181 -6.89 -7.91 -4.94
C ASN A 181 -6.26 -9.16 -5.57
N GLU A 182 -6.97 -9.80 -6.52
CA GLU A 182 -6.40 -10.85 -7.36
C GLU A 182 -5.39 -10.25 -8.34
N LEU A 183 -4.13 -10.70 -8.26
CA LEU A 183 -3.03 -10.19 -9.09
C LEU A 183 -2.58 -11.22 -10.13
N TYR A 184 -2.27 -10.72 -11.33
CA TYR A 184 -1.57 -11.42 -12.39
C TYR A 184 -0.17 -10.81 -12.51
N LEU A 185 0.88 -11.63 -12.41
CA LEU A 185 2.25 -11.15 -12.35
C LEU A 185 3.06 -11.58 -13.58
N ILE A 186 3.78 -10.63 -14.17
CA ILE A 186 4.78 -10.87 -15.21
C ILE A 186 6.16 -10.54 -14.66
N ILE A 187 7.06 -11.52 -14.61
CA ILE A 187 8.46 -11.32 -14.20
C ILE A 187 9.35 -11.48 -15.43
N LYS A 188 10.15 -10.48 -15.75
CA LYS A 188 11.10 -10.50 -16.86
C LYS A 188 12.52 -10.43 -16.32
N THR A 189 13.33 -11.44 -16.62
CA THR A 189 14.73 -11.53 -16.20
C THR A 189 15.65 -11.59 -17.42
N PRO A 190 16.76 -10.83 -17.46
CA PRO A 190 17.73 -10.95 -18.54
C PRO A 190 18.53 -12.25 -18.41
N ILE A 191 18.78 -12.89 -19.55
CA ILE A 191 19.69 -14.03 -19.67
C ILE A 191 21.02 -13.50 -20.21
N TYR A 192 22.12 -13.92 -19.61
CA TYR A 192 23.45 -13.63 -20.09
C TYR A 192 24.05 -14.87 -20.75
N ALA A 193 24.66 -14.71 -21.92
CA ALA A 193 25.49 -15.75 -22.54
C ALA A 193 26.90 -15.64 -21.99
N GLY A 194 27.42 -16.71 -21.38
CA GLY A 194 28.78 -16.74 -20.85
C GLY A 194 29.43 -18.11 -20.97
N ASP A 195 30.76 -18.11 -20.94
CA ASP A 195 31.55 -19.33 -20.77
C ASP A 195 31.79 -19.56 -19.27
N ALA A 196 31.88 -20.82 -18.84
CA ALA A 196 32.00 -21.20 -17.43
C ALA A 196 33.26 -20.61 -16.76
N CYS A 197 34.25 -20.19 -17.55
CA CYS A 197 35.49 -19.59 -17.08
C CYS A 197 35.50 -18.03 -17.12
N ALA A 198 34.48 -17.39 -17.68
CA ALA A 198 34.43 -15.93 -17.86
C ALA A 198 33.00 -15.36 -17.76
N ALA A 199 32.24 -15.80 -16.75
CA ALA A 199 30.85 -15.39 -16.54
C ALA A 199 30.67 -13.86 -16.38
N SER A 200 31.68 -13.14 -15.88
CA SER A 200 31.64 -11.68 -15.72
C SER A 200 31.66 -10.88 -17.04
N ASN A 201 32.00 -11.51 -18.17
CA ASN A 201 32.07 -10.86 -19.49
C ASN A 201 30.88 -11.24 -20.39
N GLY A 202 29.84 -11.86 -19.83
CA GLY A 202 28.68 -12.28 -20.59
C GLY A 202 27.85 -11.09 -21.08
N ASN A 203 27.47 -11.12 -22.35
CA ASN A 203 26.54 -10.14 -22.92
C ASN A 203 25.08 -10.60 -22.71
N ILE A 204 24.15 -9.66 -22.65
CA ILE A 204 22.71 -9.98 -22.62
C ILE A 204 22.36 -10.72 -23.91
N ALA A 205 21.91 -11.97 -23.77
CA ALA A 205 21.55 -12.85 -24.87
C ALA A 205 20.03 -12.88 -25.12
N GLY A 206 19.23 -12.41 -24.15
CA GLY A 206 17.78 -12.36 -24.24
C GLY A 206 17.11 -12.16 -22.89
N HIS A 207 15.82 -12.45 -22.81
CA HIS A 207 15.05 -12.41 -21.57
C HIS A 207 14.21 -13.67 -21.40
N ILE A 208 14.05 -14.13 -20.17
CA ILE A 208 12.99 -15.08 -19.79
C ILE A 208 11.86 -14.29 -19.14
N THR A 209 10.64 -14.58 -19.58
CA THR A 209 9.41 -14.05 -18.99
C THR A 209 8.69 -15.19 -18.28
N PHE A 210 8.40 -14.99 -17.00
CA PHE A 210 7.50 -15.83 -16.23
C PHE A 210 6.16 -15.11 -16.12
N GLU A 211 5.10 -15.81 -16.49
CA GLU A 211 3.73 -15.36 -16.27
C GLU A 211 3.14 -16.23 -15.17
N ILE A 212 2.78 -15.60 -14.06
CA ILE A 212 2.09 -16.27 -12.96
C ILE A 212 0.60 -15.91 -13.11
N PRO A 213 -0.23 -16.86 -13.60
CA PRO A 213 -1.67 -16.67 -13.61
C PRO A 213 -2.21 -16.66 -12.17
N ARG A 214 -3.49 -16.31 -12.04
CA ARG A 214 -4.25 -16.50 -10.79
C ARG A 214 -4.03 -17.89 -10.21
#